data_AF-A0A9D5YXV5-F1
#
_entry.id   AF-A0A9D5YXV5-F1
#
_cell.length_a   1.000
_cell.length_b   1.000
_cell.length_c   1.000
_cell.angle_alpha   90.00
_cell.angle_beta   90.00
_cell.angle_gamma   90.00
#
_symmetry.space_group_name_H-M   'P 1'
#
loop_
_entity.id
_entity.type
_entity.pdbx_description
1 polymer ?
#
loop_
_entity_poly.entity_id
_entity_poly.type
_entity_poly.pdbx_seq_one_letter_code
_entity_poly.pdbx_strand_id
1 'polypeptide(L)'
;MNVSSWTTVCPVERLVPERGVPALVDGVQVAVFRLADDRVLAVQQRDPYSGANVLSRGIVGSAGETPTITSPMYKQVWDLTTGRCLEPSGKEPEDLRTFEVLVEDGTVLVRA
;
A
#
# COMPACT_ATOMS: atom_id res chain seq x y z
N MET A 1 -20.25 13.35 -11.32
CA MET A 1 -19.21 12.93 -12.29
C MET A 1 -17.88 13.14 -11.58
N ASN A 2 -17.24 12.09 -11.07
CA ASN A 2 -15.89 12.26 -10.53
C ASN A 2 -14.94 11.66 -11.55
N VAL A 3 -14.27 12.53 -12.31
CA VAL A 3 -13.07 12.13 -13.03
C VAL A 3 -12.07 11.88 -11.91
N SER A 4 -11.71 10.62 -11.64
CA SER A 4 -10.73 10.25 -10.61
C SER A 4 -9.43 11.01 -10.90
N SER A 5 -9.16 12.07 -10.14
CA SER A 5 -8.00 12.92 -10.32
C SER A 5 -6.79 12.31 -9.63
N TRP A 6 -5.62 12.51 -10.22
CA TRP A 6 -4.38 12.20 -9.54
C TRP A 6 -4.18 13.15 -8.35
N THR A 7 -3.95 12.60 -7.17
CA THR A 7 -3.53 13.37 -5.99
C THR A 7 -2.01 13.32 -5.86
N THR A 8 -1.36 14.48 -5.78
CA THR A 8 0.05 14.57 -5.43
C THR A 8 0.26 14.14 -3.97
N VAL A 9 1.11 13.14 -3.76
CA VAL A 9 1.42 12.61 -2.42
C VAL A 9 2.71 13.25 -1.88
N CYS A 10 3.85 12.98 -2.52
CA CYS A 10 5.14 13.52 -2.12
C CYS A 10 6.20 13.31 -3.22
N PRO A 11 7.38 13.95 -3.10
CA PRO A 11 8.55 13.55 -3.87
C PRO A 11 8.97 12.11 -3.52
N VAL A 12 9.42 11.34 -4.50
CA VAL A 12 9.78 9.92 -4.37
C VAL A 12 10.96 9.71 -3.42
N GLU A 13 11.88 10.67 -3.33
CA GLU A 13 13.03 10.65 -2.43
C GLU A 13 12.64 10.77 -0.94
N ARG A 14 11.42 11.20 -0.63
CA ARG A 14 10.89 11.14 0.75
C ARG A 14 10.42 9.75 1.14
N LEU A 15 10.21 8.86 0.16
CA LEU A 15 9.92 7.46 0.42
C LEU A 15 11.25 6.73 0.64
N VAL A 16 11.51 6.39 1.90
CA VAL A 16 12.58 5.45 2.23
C VAL A 16 12.18 4.07 1.70
N PRO A 17 13.02 3.38 0.92
CA PRO A 17 12.70 2.05 0.42
C PRO A 17 12.22 1.11 1.53
N GLU A 18 11.19 0.32 1.22
CA GLU A 18 10.54 -0.68 2.07
C GLU A 18 9.87 -0.14 3.34
N ARG A 19 9.84 1.19 3.51
CA ARG A 19 9.15 1.85 4.62
C ARG A 19 7.87 2.52 4.12
N GLY A 20 6.73 1.99 4.55
CA GLY A 20 5.43 2.56 4.21
C GLY A 20 5.21 3.95 4.82
N VAL A 21 4.48 4.79 4.09
CA VAL A 21 3.98 6.08 4.59
C VAL A 21 2.46 6.18 4.38
N PRO A 22 1.70 6.71 5.35
CA PRO A 22 0.30 6.99 5.15
C PRO A 22 0.11 8.29 4.36
N ALA A 23 -0.87 8.33 3.47
CA ALA A 23 -1.30 9.53 2.75
C ALA A 23 -2.83 9.65 2.70
N LEU A 24 -3.32 10.85 2.43
CA LEU A 24 -4.74 11.13 2.21
C LEU A 24 -4.95 11.44 0.73
N VAL A 25 -5.74 10.62 0.03
CA VAL A 25 -6.01 10.73 -1.41
C VAL A 25 -7.53 10.81 -1.58
N ASP A 26 -8.03 11.96 -2.03
CA ASP A 26 -9.48 12.24 -2.16
C ASP A 26 -10.32 11.83 -0.93
N GLY A 27 -9.78 12.08 0.28
CA GLY A 27 -10.42 11.74 1.56
C GLY A 27 -10.27 10.28 1.99
N VAL A 28 -9.61 9.44 1.18
CA VAL A 28 -9.30 8.03 1.49
C VAL A 28 -7.88 7.91 2.05
N GLN A 29 -7.71 7.18 3.15
CA GLN A 29 -6.38 6.90 3.70
C GLN A 29 -5.74 5.73 2.96
N VAL A 30 -4.54 5.95 2.43
CA VAL A 30 -3.76 4.97 1.67
C VAL A 30 -2.39 4.75 2.32
N ALA A 31 -1.83 3.56 2.16
CA ALA A 31 -0.46 3.21 2.49
C ALA A 31 0.36 3.19 1.20
N VAL A 32 1.41 4.00 1.11
CA VAL A 32 2.31 4.09 -0.04
C VAL A 32 3.66 3.50 0.31
N PHE A 33 4.21 2.68 -0.58
CA PHE A 33 5.49 2.00 -0.41
C PHE A 33 6.35 2.23 -1.64
N ARG A 34 7.62 2.59 -1.45
CA ARG A 34 8.67 2.44 -2.47
C ARG A 34 9.39 1.14 -2.20
N LEU A 35 9.46 0.23 -3.16
CA LEU A 35 10.15 -1.04 -3.03
C LEU A 35 11.66 -0.87 -3.27
N ALA A 36 12.44 -1.92 -2.99
CA ALA A 36 13.88 -1.93 -3.22
C ALA A 36 14.27 -1.81 -4.71
N ASP A 37 13.37 -2.18 -5.62
CA ASP A 37 13.52 -2.02 -7.08
C ASP A 37 12.93 -0.70 -7.62
N ASP A 38 12.71 0.27 -6.72
CA ASP A 38 12.16 1.60 -6.99
C ASP A 38 10.71 1.67 -7.49
N ARG A 39 10.01 0.54 -7.63
CA ARG A 39 8.56 0.58 -7.88
C ARG A 39 7.84 1.20 -6.69
N VAL A 40 6.86 2.08 -6.97
CA VAL A 40 5.99 2.66 -5.94
C VAL A 40 4.60 2.03 -6.05
N LEU A 41 4.13 1.46 -4.95
CA LEU A 41 2.83 0.78 -4.85
C LEU A 41 1.99 1.41 -3.74
N ALA A 42 0.66 1.35 -3.89
CA ALA A 42 -0.27 1.88 -2.91
C ALA A 42 -1.45 0.93 -2.65
N VAL A 43 -1.80 0.76 -1.37
CA VAL A 43 -2.94 -0.03 -0.90
C VAL A 43 -3.76 0.77 0.10
N GLN A 44 -4.93 0.28 0.50
CA GLN A 44 -5.70 0.90 1.58
C GLN A 44 -4.88 0.96 2.88
N GLN A 45 -5.02 2.02 3.67
CA GLN A 45 -4.35 2.13 4.96
C GLN A 45 -5.00 1.27 6.05
N ARG A 46 -6.30 1.04 5.92
CA ARG A 46 -7.11 0.28 6.89
C ARG A 46 -6.86 -1.21 6.75
N ASP A 47 -6.32 -1.82 7.78
CA ASP A 47 -6.25 -3.27 7.90
C ASP A 47 -7.68 -3.85 8.00
N PRO A 48 -8.11 -4.75 7.10
CA PRO A 48 -9.49 -5.23 7.05
C PRO A 48 -9.88 -6.04 8.29
N TYR A 49 -8.92 -6.76 8.89
CA TYR A 49 -9.16 -7.67 10.00
C TYR A 49 -9.27 -6.98 11.37
N SER A 50 -8.48 -5.93 11.59
CA SER A 50 -8.46 -5.16 12.84
C SER A 50 -9.29 -3.87 12.76
N GLY A 51 -9.51 -3.38 11.54
CA GLY A 51 -10.14 -2.10 11.29
C GLY A 51 -9.28 -0.87 11.59
N ALA A 52 -8.03 -1.05 11.98
CA ALA A 52 -7.10 0.04 12.29
C ALA A 52 -6.39 0.58 11.04
N ASN A 53 -6.13 1.88 11.00
CA ASN A 53 -5.37 2.53 9.92
C ASN A 53 -3.85 2.38 10.13
N VAL A 54 -3.32 1.20 9.82
CA VAL A 54 -1.95 0.80 10.23
C VAL A 54 -1.11 0.15 9.13
N LEU A 55 -1.63 -0.09 7.93
CA LEU A 55 -0.90 -0.90 6.93
C LEU A 55 0.42 -0.27 6.48
N SER A 56 0.53 1.06 6.43
CA SER A 56 1.81 1.76 6.19
C SER A 56 2.92 1.43 7.21
N ARG A 57 2.57 0.85 8.36
CA ARG A 57 3.52 0.42 9.40
C ARG A 57 3.87 -1.06 9.31
N GLY A 58 3.31 -1.78 8.32
CA GLY A 58 3.60 -3.18 8.09
C GLY A 58 5.04 -3.39 7.62
N ILE A 59 5.49 -4.65 7.68
CA ILE A 59 6.81 -5.05 7.20
C ILE A 59 6.67 -5.46 5.74
N VAL A 60 7.39 -4.76 4.85
CA VAL A 60 7.54 -5.18 3.46
C VAL A 60 8.43 -6.42 3.41
N GLY A 61 8.07 -7.39 2.58
CA GLY A 61 8.84 -8.60 2.36
C GLY A 61 8.59 -9.17 0.98
N SER A 62 8.85 -10.46 0.82
CA SER A 62 8.58 -11.17 -0.42
C SER A 62 8.07 -12.59 -0.19
N ALA A 63 7.27 -13.08 -1.14
CA ALA A 63 6.89 -14.48 -1.29
C ALA A 63 7.33 -14.92 -2.70
N GLY A 64 8.55 -15.48 -2.78
CA GLY A 64 9.25 -15.62 -4.06
C GLY A 64 9.53 -14.24 -4.67
N GLU A 65 9.04 -14.00 -5.89
CA GLU A 65 9.17 -12.71 -6.58
C GLU A 65 8.02 -11.73 -6.25
N THR A 66 7.01 -12.17 -5.49
CA THR A 66 5.86 -11.33 -5.16
C THR A 66 6.21 -10.41 -3.99
N PRO A 67 6.17 -9.07 -4.13
CA PRO A 67 6.36 -8.17 -3.01
C PRO A 67 5.16 -8.24 -2.06
N THR A 68 5.42 -8.30 -0.76
CA THR A 68 4.36 -8.46 0.23
C THR A 68 4.38 -7.38 1.30
N ILE A 69 3.24 -7.20 1.96
CA ILE A 69 3.12 -6.43 3.21
C ILE A 69 2.53 -7.32 4.29
N THR A 70 3.17 -7.33 5.46
CA THR A 70 2.68 -8.07 6.63
C THR A 70 2.04 -7.09 7.61
N SER A 71 0.79 -7.35 8.03
CA SER A 71 0.08 -6.52 9.00
C SER A 71 0.88 -6.37 10.30
N PRO A 72 0.97 -5.15 10.86
CA PRO A 72 1.49 -4.95 12.22
C PRO A 72 0.67 -5.69 13.28
N MET A 73 -0.62 -5.88 13.03
CA MET A 73 -1.61 -6.31 14.02
C MET A 73 -1.60 -7.83 14.20
N TYR A 74 -2.07 -8.56 13.19
CA TYR A 74 -2.30 -10.00 13.29
C TYR A 74 -1.50 -10.82 12.27
N LYS A 75 -0.54 -10.18 11.61
CA LYS A 75 0.48 -10.81 10.74
C LYS A 75 -0.07 -11.44 9.45
N GLN A 76 -1.24 -11.03 8.99
CA GLN A 76 -1.67 -11.38 7.64
C GLN A 76 -0.71 -10.82 6.61
N VAL A 77 -0.56 -11.54 5.51
CA VAL A 77 0.35 -11.20 4.43
C VAL A 77 -0.47 -10.98 3.16
N TRP A 78 -0.24 -9.85 2.51
CA TRP A 78 -0.85 -9.54 1.22
C TRP A 78 0.21 -9.28 0.16
N ASP A 79 -0.10 -9.64 -1.08
CA ASP A 79 0.63 -9.17 -2.26
C ASP A 79 0.42 -7.65 -2.41
N LEU A 80 1.50 -6.87 -2.41
CA LEU A 80 1.43 -5.41 -2.55
C LEU A 80 1.03 -4.95 -3.96
N THR A 81 1.20 -5.79 -4.97
CA THR A 81 0.88 -5.49 -6.38
C THR A 81 -0.61 -5.63 -6.64
N THR A 82 -1.20 -6.73 -6.16
CA THR A 82 -2.60 -7.09 -6.46
C THR A 82 -3.55 -6.84 -5.29
N GLY A 83 -3.02 -6.70 -4.08
CA GLY A 83 -3.79 -6.63 -2.83
C GLY A 83 -4.25 -8.00 -2.32
N ARG A 84 -4.00 -9.08 -3.06
CA ARG A 84 -4.49 -10.42 -2.72
C ARG A 84 -3.96 -10.89 -1.36
N CYS A 85 -4.84 -11.40 -0.51
CA CYS A 85 -4.45 -12.05 0.73
C CYS A 85 -3.76 -13.38 0.43
N LEU A 86 -2.51 -13.51 0.89
CA LEU A 86 -1.69 -14.71 0.72
C LEU A 86 -1.73 -15.59 1.97
N GLU A 87 -1.77 -14.97 3.15
CA GLU A 87 -1.81 -15.65 4.45
C GLU A 87 -2.84 -14.94 5.34
N PRO A 88 -4.03 -15.51 5.56
CA PRO A 88 -5.08 -14.88 6.36
C PRO A 88 -4.90 -15.11 7.87
N SER A 89 -3.86 -15.85 8.27
CA SER A 89 -3.54 -16.15 9.67
C SER A 89 -4.71 -16.82 10.41
N GLY A 90 -5.32 -17.83 9.77
CA GLY A 90 -6.42 -18.63 10.33
C GLY A 90 -7.81 -17.98 10.26
N LYS A 91 -7.96 -16.87 9.53
CA LYS A 91 -9.26 -16.24 9.21
C LYS A 91 -9.67 -16.51 7.76
N GLU A 92 -10.88 -16.13 7.39
CA GLU A 92 -11.29 -16.06 5.98
C GLU A 92 -10.46 -14.99 5.25
N PRO A 93 -9.97 -15.24 4.02
CA PRO A 93 -9.19 -14.27 3.27
C PRO A 93 -9.96 -13.00 2.91
N GLU A 94 -9.39 -11.84 3.21
CA GLU A 94 -9.86 -10.53 2.77
C GLU A 94 -8.75 -9.78 2.00
N ASP A 95 -9.01 -9.46 0.73
CA ASP A 95 -8.08 -8.73 -0.12
C ASP A 95 -8.03 -7.24 0.22
N LEU A 96 -6.87 -6.62 0.00
CA LEU A 96 -6.70 -5.17 0.07
C LEU A 96 -7.13 -4.53 -1.25
N ARG A 97 -7.76 -3.36 -1.16
CA ARG A 97 -7.85 -2.43 -2.28
C ARG A 97 -6.45 -1.89 -2.62
N THR A 98 -6.08 -1.97 -3.89
CA THR A 98 -4.92 -1.29 -4.47
C THR A 98 -5.32 0.05 -5.10
N PHE A 99 -4.35 0.94 -5.24
CA PHE A 99 -4.50 2.25 -5.86
C PHE A 99 -3.48 2.40 -6.99
N GLU A 100 -3.88 3.04 -8.08
CA GLU A 100 -2.95 3.33 -9.16
C GLU A 100 -1.96 4.40 -8.72
N VAL A 101 -0.69 4.17 -9.05
CA VAL A 101 0.41 5.05 -8.72
C VAL A 101 1.14 5.44 -9.99
N LEU A 102 1.48 6.73 -10.09
CA LEU A 102 2.32 7.28 -11.14
C LEU A 102 3.46 8.06 -10.49
N VAL A 103 4.67 7.91 -11.02
CA VAL A 103 5.81 8.73 -10.64
C VAL A 103 6.21 9.57 -11.84
N GLU A 104 5.91 10.86 -11.80
CA GLU A 104 6.23 11.84 -12.86
C GLU A 104 7.16 12.91 -12.29
N ASP A 105 8.27 13.17 -12.97
CA ASP A 105 9.27 14.18 -12.57
C ASP A 105 9.70 14.06 -11.09
N GLY A 106 9.85 12.83 -10.61
CA GLY A 106 10.22 12.53 -9.21
C GLY A 106 9.08 12.72 -8.20
N THR A 107 7.85 12.97 -8.65
CA THR A 107 6.67 13.18 -7.80
C THR A 107 5.75 11.98 -7.85
N VAL A 108 5.36 11.47 -6.66
CA VAL A 108 4.39 10.39 -6.51
C VAL A 108 2.98 10.94 -6.58
N LEU A 109 2.20 10.38 -7.49
CA LEU A 109 0.79 10.66 -7.74
C LEU A 109 -0.01 9.39 -7.48
N VAL A 110 -1.14 9.50 -6.78
CA VAL A 110 -2.02 8.35 -6.49
C VAL A 110 -3.45 8.67 -6.89
N ARG A 111 -4.15 7.67 -7.45
CA ARG A 111 -5.55 7.79 -7.88
C ARG A 111 -6.46 6.87 -7.07
N ALA A 112 -7.50 7.47 -6.46
CA ALA A 112 -8.52 6.79 -5.66
C ALA A 112 -9.83 6.55 -6.40
#